data_AF-A0A9W7H1F3-F1
#
_entry.id   AF-A0A9W7H1F3-F1
#
_cell.length_a   1.000
_cell.length_b   1.000
_cell.length_c   1.000
_cell.angle_alpha   90.00
_cell.angle_beta   90.00
_cell.angle_gamma   90.00
#
_symmetry.space_group_name_H-M   'P 1'
#
loop_
_entity.id
_entity.type
_entity.pdbx_description
1 polymer ?
#
loop_
_entity_poly.entity_id
_entity_poly.type
_entity_poly.pdbx_seq_one_letter_code
_entity_poly.pdbx_strand_id
1 'polypeptide(L)'
;MEAKLILQSRSPTATSLRRVEERRRRPVHAVLARPGKNFVTERLRLKKLKPVDTEAASAIASASATTSVHNDNWFDLLAINYLSESLQAATGLKSMSSGYESLVETTAMMSKRFNAKTQQKLVVKALDSAIPKLILDMIRTLLPQSQFTREYFAAFTTVFFAWLVGPSEVRESEFDGRREKNVVYVKKCRFLEQSNCVGMCINLCKMPSQAFIKDSLGMSVNMVPNFDDMSCEMIFGQDPPASNDDPALKQPCYKLCNICTSISNLVLQLGQLNAVPSTNELL
;
A
#
# COMPACT_ATOMS: atom_id res chain seq x y z
N MET A 1 -63.25 -7.15 46.84
CA MET A 1 -62.07 -7.71 46.15
C MET A 1 -61.08 -6.56 46.01
N GLU A 2 -60.54 -6.05 47.12
CA GLU A 2 -59.32 -6.50 47.84
C GLU A 2 -58.03 -6.29 47.01
N ALA A 3 -57.11 -5.53 47.61
CA ALA A 3 -55.92 -4.91 47.04
C ALA A 3 -54.62 -5.60 47.50
N LYS A 4 -53.51 -5.38 46.78
CA LYS A 4 -52.19 -4.91 47.28
C LYS A 4 -50.99 -5.35 46.42
N LEU A 5 -50.10 -4.38 46.18
CA LEU A 5 -48.66 -4.52 45.94
C LEU A 5 -47.94 -5.23 47.11
N ILE A 6 -46.80 -5.91 46.86
CA ILE A 6 -45.53 -5.72 47.60
C ILE A 6 -44.37 -6.57 47.03
N LEU A 7 -43.20 -5.94 47.15
CA LEU A 7 -41.78 -6.28 46.95
C LEU A 7 -41.24 -7.44 47.84
N GLN A 8 -39.96 -7.83 47.62
CA GLN A 8 -38.98 -8.54 48.49
C GLN A 8 -38.74 -10.02 48.14
N SER A 9 -37.56 -10.40 47.63
CA SER A 9 -36.25 -10.59 48.29
C SER A 9 -36.27 -11.66 49.40
N ARG A 10 -35.49 -12.76 49.20
CA ARG A 10 -34.62 -13.41 50.19
C ARG A 10 -34.02 -14.72 49.67
N SER A 11 -32.72 -14.83 49.89
CA SER A 11 -31.89 -16.03 49.87
C SER A 11 -32.33 -17.07 50.92
N PRO A 12 -31.79 -18.30 50.84
CA PRO A 12 -31.23 -18.92 52.04
C PRO A 12 -29.81 -19.50 51.85
N THR A 13 -29.10 -19.53 52.97
CA THR A 13 -27.71 -19.94 53.24
C THR A 13 -27.58 -21.45 53.54
N ALA A 14 -26.31 -21.92 53.62
CA ALA A 14 -25.78 -23.17 54.21
C ALA A 14 -25.60 -24.38 53.25
N THR A 15 -24.56 -25.23 53.26
CA THR A 15 -23.25 -25.33 53.96
C THR A 15 -22.45 -26.48 53.30
N SER A 16 -21.12 -26.32 53.17
CA SER A 16 -20.04 -27.35 53.11
C SER A 16 -20.02 -28.41 51.99
N LEU A 17 -18.95 -28.39 51.18
CA LEU A 17 -17.89 -29.41 51.24
C LEU A 17 -16.65 -28.98 50.42
N ARG A 18 -15.50 -28.97 51.10
CA ARG A 18 -14.17 -28.81 50.53
C ARG A 18 -13.88 -29.91 49.52
N ARG A 19 -13.42 -29.54 48.31
CA ARG A 19 -12.44 -30.32 47.57
C ARG A 19 -11.38 -29.38 46.99
N VAL A 20 -10.24 -29.40 47.66
CA VAL A 20 -8.97 -28.89 47.17
C VAL A 20 -8.57 -29.85 46.05
N GLU A 21 -8.52 -29.35 44.81
CA GLU A 21 -7.94 -30.10 43.70
C GLU A 21 -6.65 -29.41 43.26
N GLU A 22 -5.58 -29.93 43.83
CA GLU A 22 -4.19 -29.62 43.55
C GLU A 22 -3.84 -30.20 42.17
N ARG A 23 -3.67 -29.35 41.15
CA ARG A 23 -3.06 -29.75 39.88
C ARG A 23 -1.94 -28.80 39.45
N ARG A 24 -0.77 -29.13 40.02
CA ARG A 24 0.51 -29.30 39.30
C ARG A 24 1.03 -28.10 38.52
N ARG A 25 1.75 -27.23 39.24
CA ARG A 25 2.76 -26.31 38.68
C ARG A 25 3.77 -27.12 37.86
N ARG A 26 3.90 -26.81 36.57
CA ARG A 26 4.98 -27.32 35.71
C ARG A 26 6.23 -26.46 35.92
N PRO A 27 7.42 -27.04 36.08
CA PRO A 27 8.64 -26.24 36.13
C PRO A 27 8.93 -25.64 34.74
N VAL A 28 9.19 -24.34 34.72
CA VAL A 28 9.69 -23.63 33.54
C VAL A 28 11.15 -24.07 33.35
N HIS A 29 11.40 -24.91 32.35
CA HIS A 29 12.76 -25.17 31.89
C HIS A 29 13.24 -23.93 31.12
N ALA A 30 14.13 -23.15 31.75
CA ALA A 30 14.90 -22.12 31.07
C ALA A 30 15.87 -22.80 30.10
N VAL A 31 15.58 -22.73 28.80
CA VAL A 31 16.51 -23.15 27.74
C VAL A 31 17.48 -22.00 27.50
N LEU A 32 18.72 -22.17 27.96
CA LEU A 32 19.85 -21.31 27.61
C LEU A 32 20.14 -21.48 26.11
N ALA A 33 19.66 -20.54 25.30
CA ALA A 33 20.10 -20.42 23.92
C ALA A 33 21.54 -19.90 23.89
N ARG A 34 22.43 -20.66 23.24
CA ARG A 34 23.82 -20.29 22.98
C ARG A 34 23.89 -18.99 22.15
N PRO A 35 24.92 -18.15 22.33
CA PRO A 35 25.05 -16.90 21.60
C PRO A 35 25.33 -17.16 20.12
N GLY A 36 24.47 -16.61 19.25
CA GLY A 36 24.66 -16.61 17.81
C GLY A 36 25.89 -15.78 17.43
N LYS A 37 26.73 -16.35 16.56
CA LYS A 37 27.94 -15.73 16.02
C LYS A 37 27.59 -14.42 15.30
N ASN A 38 28.40 -13.39 15.58
CA ASN A 38 28.28 -12.02 15.07
C ASN A 38 28.23 -11.96 13.53
N PHE A 39 27.06 -11.67 12.98
CA PHE A 39 26.81 -11.45 11.54
C PHE A 39 27.38 -10.12 11.01
N VAL A 40 27.95 -9.29 11.90
CA VAL A 40 28.47 -7.95 11.58
C VAL A 40 29.81 -8.01 10.84
N THR A 41 30.60 -9.07 11.03
CA THR A 41 31.96 -9.16 10.47
C THR A 41 31.98 -9.51 8.97
N GLU A 42 30.93 -10.15 8.45
CA GLU A 42 30.90 -10.63 7.06
C GLU A 42 30.65 -9.49 6.05
N ARG A 43 29.88 -8.46 6.44
CA ARG A 43 29.63 -7.27 5.58
C ARG A 43 30.87 -6.39 5.39
N LEU A 44 31.88 -6.51 6.24
CA LEU A 44 33.10 -5.70 6.17
C LEU A 44 34.18 -6.31 5.25
N ARG A 45 34.07 -7.60 4.89
CA ARG A 45 35.01 -8.25 3.95
C ARG A 45 34.66 -8.07 2.48
N LEU A 46 33.39 -7.85 2.14
CA LEU A 46 32.95 -7.65 0.75
C LEU A 46 33.22 -6.23 0.21
N LYS A 47 33.70 -5.29 1.02
CA LYS A 47 34.03 -3.91 0.59
C LYS A 47 35.48 -3.70 0.15
N LYS A 48 36.26 -4.76 -0.02
CA LYS A 48 37.69 -4.61 -0.37
C LYS A 48 38.13 -5.54 -1.50
N LEU A 49 37.58 -5.34 -2.69
CA LEU A 49 38.25 -5.67 -3.95
C LEU A 49 38.07 -4.47 -4.90
N LYS A 50 39.20 -3.94 -5.38
CA LYS A 50 39.35 -2.80 -6.30
C LYS A 50 39.21 -3.29 -7.77
N PRO A 51 39.12 -2.39 -8.76
CA PRO A 51 38.21 -2.49 -9.90
C PRO A 51 38.82 -3.22 -11.09
N VAL A 52 37.96 -3.84 -11.89
CA VAL A 52 38.30 -4.40 -13.21
C VAL A 52 37.30 -3.83 -14.23
N ASP A 53 37.92 -3.12 -15.18
CA ASP A 53 37.54 -2.69 -16.53
C ASP A 53 36.36 -1.74 -16.78
N THR A 54 36.72 -0.66 -17.49
CA THR A 54 36.14 0.68 -17.52
C THR A 54 35.06 0.91 -18.58
N GLU A 55 34.51 -0.14 -19.22
CA GLU A 55 33.58 0.03 -20.35
C GLU A 55 32.15 -0.45 -20.09
N ALA A 56 31.93 -1.34 -19.11
CA ALA A 56 30.59 -1.78 -18.72
C ALA A 56 29.93 -0.91 -17.63
N ALA A 57 30.72 -0.09 -16.92
CA ALA A 57 30.24 0.76 -15.83
C ALA A 57 29.49 2.02 -16.32
N SER A 58 29.76 2.50 -17.53
CA SER A 58 29.12 3.70 -18.08
C SER A 58 27.70 3.44 -18.62
N ALA A 59 27.38 2.19 -18.98
CA ALA A 59 26.05 1.79 -19.44
C ALA A 59 25.08 1.44 -18.29
N ILE A 60 25.59 1.09 -17.12
CA ILE A 60 24.78 0.75 -15.93
C ILE A 60 24.45 2.02 -15.12
N ALA A 61 25.30 3.05 -15.18
CA ALA A 61 25.06 4.33 -14.50
C ALA A 61 23.98 5.19 -15.16
N SER A 62 23.66 4.97 -16.44
CA SER A 62 22.68 5.76 -17.20
C SER A 62 21.24 5.25 -17.15
N ALA A 63 20.99 4.07 -16.57
CA ALA A 63 19.64 3.49 -16.44
C ALA A 63 19.02 3.65 -15.04
N SER A 64 19.79 4.12 -14.05
CA SER A 64 19.23 4.55 -12.76
C SER A 64 18.74 5.98 -12.93
N ALA A 65 17.51 6.14 -13.44
CA ALA A 65 16.79 7.40 -13.31
C ALA A 65 16.95 7.88 -11.87
N THR A 66 17.42 9.12 -11.69
CA THR A 66 17.58 9.76 -10.40
C THR A 66 16.27 9.64 -9.63
N THR A 67 16.23 8.73 -8.65
CA THR A 67 15.09 8.61 -7.76
C THR A 67 14.98 9.92 -7.00
N SER A 68 13.82 10.55 -7.10
CA SER A 68 13.61 11.83 -6.43
C SER A 68 13.67 11.61 -4.91
N VAL A 69 14.54 12.36 -4.24
CA VAL A 69 14.67 12.30 -2.78
C VAL A 69 13.45 12.99 -2.18
N HIS A 70 12.58 12.21 -1.57
CA HIS A 70 11.42 12.71 -0.84
C HIS A 70 11.80 12.93 0.62
N ASN A 71 11.56 14.14 1.12
CA ASN A 71 11.78 14.49 2.52
C ASN A 71 10.44 14.54 3.25
N ASP A 72 10.06 13.42 3.85
CA ASP A 72 8.78 13.27 4.55
C ASP A 72 8.83 14.00 5.91
N ASN A 73 7.90 14.94 6.12
CA ASN A 73 7.74 15.56 7.42
C ASN A 73 6.99 14.62 8.39
N TRP A 74 6.81 15.03 9.64
CA TRP A 74 6.17 14.20 10.67
C TRP A 74 4.71 13.82 10.34
N PHE A 75 3.95 14.70 9.67
CA PHE A 75 2.59 14.42 9.21
C PHE A 75 2.59 13.44 8.04
N ASP A 76 3.51 13.63 7.09
CA ASP A 76 3.67 12.71 5.95
C ASP A 76 3.95 11.29 6.46
N LEU A 77 4.90 11.14 7.41
CA LEU A 77 5.22 9.86 8.02
C LEU A 77 4.03 9.24 8.75
N LEU A 78 3.24 10.04 9.48
CA LEU A 78 2.02 9.57 10.12
C LEU A 78 1.00 9.04 9.09
N ALA A 79 0.75 9.80 8.03
CA ALA A 79 -0.20 9.44 6.98
C ALA A 79 0.26 8.20 6.20
N ILE A 80 1.56 8.11 5.89
CA ILE A 80 2.19 6.95 5.26
C ILE A 80 2.01 5.70 6.11
N ASN A 81 2.35 5.77 7.40
CA ASN A 81 2.25 4.62 8.29
C ASN A 81 0.79 4.17 8.42
N TYR A 82 -0.14 5.12 8.58
CA TYR A 82 -1.56 4.81 8.67
C TYR A 82 -2.11 4.13 7.41
N LEU A 83 -1.75 4.63 6.22
CA LEU A 83 -2.17 4.01 4.96
C LEU A 83 -1.53 2.63 4.77
N SER A 84 -0.24 2.49 5.07
CA SER A 84 0.46 1.20 5.00
C SER A 84 -0.17 0.17 5.92
N GLU A 85 -0.45 0.52 7.18
CA GLU A 85 -1.13 -0.35 8.14
C GLU A 85 -2.53 -0.74 7.68
N SER A 86 -3.29 0.21 7.11
CA SER A 86 -4.62 -0.05 6.56
C SER A 86 -4.57 -1.06 5.40
N LEU A 87 -3.59 -0.95 4.49
CA LEU A 87 -3.37 -1.94 3.44
C LEU A 87 -2.93 -3.29 4.00
N GLN A 88 -2.02 -3.31 4.96
CA GLN A 88 -1.54 -4.54 5.61
C GLN A 88 -2.69 -5.27 6.33
N ALA A 89 -3.54 -4.53 7.04
CA ALA A 89 -4.73 -5.07 7.70
C ALA A 89 -5.77 -5.62 6.69
N ALA A 90 -5.99 -4.92 5.57
CA ALA A 90 -6.93 -5.38 4.54
C ALA A 90 -6.44 -6.65 3.82
N THR A 91 -5.13 -6.76 3.57
CA THR A 91 -4.51 -7.83 2.79
C THR A 91 -4.03 -9.02 3.63
N GLY A 92 -3.81 -8.82 4.94
CA GLY A 92 -3.14 -9.77 5.83
C GLY A 92 -1.64 -9.92 5.58
N LEU A 93 -1.03 -9.02 4.80
CA LEU A 93 0.40 -8.99 4.52
C LEU A 93 1.11 -8.14 5.57
N LYS A 94 2.39 -8.44 5.84
CA LYS A 94 3.23 -7.65 6.75
C LYS A 94 4.50 -7.22 6.03
N SER A 95 4.77 -5.93 6.03
CA SER A 95 6.01 -5.34 5.51
C SER A 95 7.04 -5.23 6.63
N MET A 96 8.32 -5.42 6.30
CA MET A 96 9.44 -5.23 7.22
C MET A 96 10.10 -3.85 7.05
N SER A 97 9.80 -3.17 5.95
CA SER A 97 10.23 -1.79 5.70
C SER A 97 9.41 -0.78 6.52
N SER A 98 9.91 0.46 6.58
CA SER A 98 9.25 1.57 7.27
C SER A 98 9.02 2.76 6.31
N GLY A 99 8.14 3.69 6.70
CA GLY A 99 7.82 4.83 5.86
C GLY A 99 7.22 4.40 4.53
N TYR A 100 7.49 5.16 3.46
CA TYR A 100 6.81 4.96 2.18
C TYR A 100 7.18 3.63 1.52
N GLU A 101 8.39 3.13 1.78
CA GLU A 101 8.83 1.83 1.28
C GLU A 101 7.94 0.69 1.80
N SER A 102 7.38 0.83 3.01
CA SER A 102 6.44 -0.16 3.55
C SER A 102 5.17 -0.30 2.68
N LEU A 103 4.67 0.83 2.16
CA LEU A 103 3.54 0.86 1.25
C LEU A 103 3.88 0.19 -0.09
N VAL A 104 5.05 0.50 -0.65
CA VAL A 104 5.53 -0.06 -1.92
C VAL A 104 5.80 -1.57 -1.79
N GLU A 105 6.41 -2.01 -0.70
CA GLU A 105 6.66 -3.43 -0.42
C GLU A 105 5.35 -4.21 -0.27
N THR A 106 4.40 -3.67 0.51
CA THR A 106 3.08 -4.28 0.72
C THR A 106 2.31 -4.41 -0.60
N THR A 107 2.30 -3.35 -1.40
CA THR A 107 1.65 -3.35 -2.72
C THR A 107 2.35 -4.27 -3.72
N ALA A 108 3.67 -4.42 -3.65
CA ALA A 108 4.42 -5.38 -4.46
C ALA A 108 4.16 -6.85 -4.06
N MET A 109 4.00 -7.13 -2.77
CA MET A 109 3.57 -8.46 -2.31
C MET A 109 2.13 -8.76 -2.74
N MET A 110 1.26 -7.76 -2.64
CA MET A 110 -0.14 -7.83 -3.05
C MET A 110 -0.29 -8.09 -4.56
N SER A 111 0.52 -7.43 -5.40
CA SER A 111 0.50 -7.62 -6.85
C SER A 111 0.94 -9.02 -7.28
N LYS A 112 1.84 -9.65 -6.52
CA LYS A 112 2.28 -11.04 -6.75
C LYS A 112 1.27 -12.08 -6.26
N ARG A 113 0.56 -11.80 -5.16
CA ARG A 113 -0.29 -12.79 -4.48
C ARG A 113 -1.73 -12.82 -4.99
N PHE A 114 -2.25 -11.70 -5.49
CA PHE A 114 -3.66 -11.56 -5.85
C PHE A 114 -3.83 -11.17 -7.32
N ASN A 115 -4.96 -11.55 -7.93
CA ASN A 115 -5.33 -11.07 -9.27
C ASN A 115 -5.81 -9.60 -9.23
N ALA A 116 -5.87 -8.95 -10.39
CA ALA A 116 -6.23 -7.53 -10.52
C ALA A 116 -7.56 -7.14 -9.84
N LYS A 117 -8.62 -7.94 -9.98
CA LYS A 117 -9.93 -7.63 -9.35
C LYS A 117 -9.85 -7.69 -7.84
N THR A 118 -9.18 -8.71 -7.31
CA THR A 118 -8.95 -8.85 -5.87
C THR A 118 -8.07 -7.72 -5.35
N GLN A 119 -7.04 -7.33 -6.11
CA GLN A 119 -6.18 -6.21 -5.77
C GLN A 119 -7.00 -4.93 -5.60
N GLN A 120 -7.76 -4.53 -6.61
CA GLN A 120 -8.60 -3.34 -6.58
C GLN A 120 -9.57 -3.34 -5.38
N LYS A 121 -10.25 -4.47 -5.15
CA LYS A 121 -11.21 -4.62 -4.03
C LYS A 121 -10.54 -4.44 -2.66
N LEU A 122 -9.33 -4.99 -2.47
CA LEU A 122 -8.62 -4.87 -1.21
C LEU A 122 -8.13 -3.45 -0.95
N VAL A 123 -7.70 -2.72 -1.99
CA VAL A 123 -7.34 -1.30 -1.85
C VAL A 123 -8.57 -0.46 -1.51
N VAL A 124 -9.69 -0.63 -2.21
CA VAL A 124 -10.95 0.08 -1.88
C VAL A 124 -11.36 -0.20 -0.44
N LYS A 125 -11.30 -1.47 0.00
CA LYS A 125 -11.58 -1.84 1.39
C LYS A 125 -10.64 -1.13 2.38
N ALA A 126 -9.35 -1.02 2.07
CA ALA A 126 -8.40 -0.31 2.91
C ALA A 126 -8.75 1.19 3.00
N LEU A 127 -9.08 1.83 1.88
CA LEU A 127 -9.47 3.24 1.83
C LEU A 127 -10.78 3.51 2.59
N ASP A 128 -11.80 2.66 2.39
CA ASP A 128 -13.09 2.74 3.10
C ASP A 128 -12.95 2.52 4.60
N SER A 129 -11.98 1.71 5.03
CA SER A 129 -11.72 1.46 6.45
C SER A 129 -10.86 2.55 7.09
N ALA A 130 -10.08 3.27 6.27
CA ALA A 130 -9.20 4.34 6.70
C ALA A 130 -9.96 5.65 7.04
N ILE A 131 -11.17 5.84 6.51
CA ILE A 131 -11.98 7.03 6.78
C ILE A 131 -13.27 6.61 7.51
N PRO A 132 -13.56 7.16 8.70
CA PRO A 132 -14.82 6.91 9.39
C PRO A 132 -16.03 7.19 8.49
N LYS A 133 -17.00 6.25 8.42
CA LYS A 133 -18.20 6.36 7.56
C LYS A 133 -18.97 7.67 7.76
N LEU A 134 -19.06 8.16 8.99
CA LEU A 134 -19.69 9.44 9.30
C LEU A 134 -19.09 10.59 8.47
N ILE A 135 -17.77 10.60 8.29
CA ILE A 135 -17.07 11.64 7.50
C ILE A 135 -17.37 11.47 6.01
N LEU A 136 -17.37 10.25 5.49
CA LEU A 136 -17.71 9.96 4.09
C LEU A 136 -19.15 10.41 3.77
N ASP A 137 -20.10 10.10 4.65
CA ASP A 137 -21.50 10.48 4.47
C ASP A 137 -21.70 11.99 4.59
N MET A 138 -20.98 12.66 5.50
CA MET A 138 -20.96 14.13 5.57
C MET A 138 -20.43 14.76 4.28
N ILE A 139 -19.32 14.26 3.74
CA ILE A 139 -18.73 14.77 2.49
C ILE A 139 -19.76 14.66 1.35
N ARG A 140 -20.35 13.48 1.14
CA ARG A 140 -21.35 13.28 0.07
C ARG A 140 -22.56 14.19 0.23
N THR A 141 -22.98 14.46 1.47
CA THR A 141 -24.18 15.27 1.75
C THR A 141 -23.92 16.76 1.60
N LEU A 142 -22.76 17.24 2.05
CA LEU A 142 -22.44 18.67 2.08
C LEU A 142 -21.81 19.18 0.78
N LEU A 143 -21.19 18.30 0.00
CA LEU A 143 -20.47 18.66 -1.22
C LEU A 143 -21.19 18.10 -2.46
N PRO A 144 -22.22 18.81 -3.00
CA PRO A 144 -22.93 18.37 -4.21
C PRO A 144 -22.02 18.42 -5.44
N GLN A 145 -22.42 17.76 -6.53
CA GLN A 145 -21.72 17.81 -7.82
C GLN A 145 -21.80 19.20 -8.46
N SER A 146 -20.87 20.08 -8.09
CA SER A 146 -20.78 21.46 -8.53
C SER A 146 -19.34 21.83 -8.91
N GLN A 147 -19.17 22.94 -9.62
CA GLN A 147 -17.84 23.51 -9.94
C GLN A 147 -17.01 23.71 -8.67
N PHE A 148 -17.60 24.35 -7.65
CA PHE A 148 -16.93 24.59 -6.37
C PHE A 148 -16.40 23.30 -5.76
N THR A 149 -17.22 22.24 -5.77
CA THR A 149 -16.82 20.95 -5.22
C THR A 149 -15.66 20.34 -6.00
N ARG A 150 -15.68 20.37 -7.34
CA ARG A 150 -14.57 19.87 -8.18
C ARG A 150 -13.26 20.61 -7.90
N GLU A 151 -13.32 21.94 -7.82
CA GLU A 151 -12.17 22.78 -7.48
C GLU A 151 -11.68 22.53 -6.05
N TYR A 152 -12.59 22.32 -5.10
CA TYR A 152 -12.26 21.95 -3.73
C TYR A 152 -11.54 20.60 -3.68
N PHE A 153 -12.05 19.57 -4.36
CA PHE A 153 -11.36 18.27 -4.42
C PHE A 153 -9.98 18.39 -5.05
N ALA A 154 -9.84 19.14 -6.15
CA ALA A 154 -8.53 19.36 -6.78
C ALA A 154 -7.54 20.04 -5.84
N ALA A 155 -7.93 21.16 -5.20
CA ALA A 155 -7.10 21.87 -4.25
C ALA A 155 -6.77 21.02 -3.00
N PHE A 156 -7.78 20.33 -2.45
CA PHE A 156 -7.62 19.43 -1.32
C PHE A 156 -6.61 18.33 -1.64
N THR A 157 -6.70 17.72 -2.82
CA THR A 157 -5.78 16.66 -3.22
C THR A 157 -4.35 17.15 -3.32
N THR A 158 -4.12 18.36 -3.86
CA THR A 158 -2.77 18.92 -3.93
C THR A 158 -2.14 19.20 -2.57
N VAL A 159 -2.97 19.50 -1.55
CA VAL A 159 -2.48 19.83 -0.21
C VAL A 159 -2.30 18.58 0.64
N PHE A 160 -3.28 17.68 0.67
CA PHE A 160 -3.33 16.57 1.62
C PHE A 160 -2.73 15.26 1.10
N PHE A 161 -2.56 15.09 -0.22
CA PHE A 161 -2.02 13.87 -0.81
C PHE A 161 -0.65 14.06 -1.48
N ALA A 162 -0.01 15.23 -1.32
CA ALA A 162 1.33 15.47 -1.84
C ALA A 162 2.37 14.46 -1.31
N TRP A 163 2.24 13.99 -0.07
CA TRP A 163 3.10 12.94 0.49
C TRP A 163 2.95 11.59 -0.24
N LEU A 164 1.74 11.31 -0.76
CA LEU A 164 1.38 10.03 -1.37
C LEU A 164 1.79 9.98 -2.83
N VAL A 165 1.38 11.00 -3.60
CA VAL A 165 1.58 11.05 -5.05
C VAL A 165 2.77 11.91 -5.46
N GLY A 166 3.26 12.81 -4.61
CA GLY A 166 4.36 13.72 -4.91
C GLY A 166 3.90 15.15 -5.23
N PRO A 167 4.84 16.03 -5.64
CA PRO A 167 4.55 17.44 -5.94
C PRO A 167 3.48 17.58 -7.03
N SER A 168 2.44 18.35 -6.72
CA SER A 168 1.28 18.52 -7.59
C SER A 168 0.83 19.98 -7.66
N GLU A 169 0.18 20.33 -8.77
CA GLU A 169 -0.35 21.66 -9.04
C GLU A 169 -1.76 21.54 -9.62
N VAL A 170 -2.61 22.54 -9.32
CA VAL A 170 -3.95 22.61 -9.90
C VAL A 170 -3.88 23.31 -11.25
N ARG A 171 -4.49 22.71 -12.27
CA ARG A 171 -4.62 23.24 -13.63
C ARG A 171 -6.08 23.48 -13.98
N GLU A 172 -6.27 24.35 -14.96
CA GLU A 172 -7.58 24.63 -15.54
C GLU A 172 -7.89 23.63 -16.66
N SER A 173 -9.12 23.17 -16.73
CA SER A 173 -9.65 22.49 -17.91
C SER A 173 -11.01 23.03 -18.30
N GLU A 174 -11.43 22.74 -19.53
CA GLU A 174 -12.77 23.04 -19.98
C GLU A 174 -13.69 21.87 -19.62
N PHE A 175 -14.67 22.14 -18.76
CA PHE A 175 -15.69 21.19 -18.33
C PHE A 175 -17.07 21.82 -18.56
N ASP A 176 -17.92 21.15 -19.35
CA ASP A 176 -19.24 21.65 -19.75
C ASP A 176 -19.23 23.11 -20.30
N GLY A 177 -18.22 23.45 -21.10
CA GLY A 177 -18.06 24.79 -21.71
C GLY A 177 -17.64 25.88 -20.73
N ARG A 178 -17.20 25.54 -19.52
CA ARG A 178 -16.66 26.46 -18.52
C ARG A 178 -15.23 26.09 -18.18
N ARG A 179 -14.41 27.10 -17.91
CA ARG A 179 -13.05 26.89 -17.38
C ARG A 179 -13.12 26.73 -15.87
N GLU A 180 -12.63 25.61 -15.39
CA GLU A 180 -12.65 25.24 -13.97
C GLU A 180 -11.28 24.71 -13.54
N LYS A 181 -10.90 24.95 -12.29
CA LYS A 181 -9.64 24.45 -11.68
C LYS A 181 -9.80 23.03 -11.14
N ASN A 182 -10.19 22.10 -12.00
CA ASN A 182 -10.59 20.74 -11.64
C ASN A 182 -9.52 19.66 -11.95
N VAL A 183 -8.35 20.04 -12.47
CA VAL A 183 -7.29 19.08 -12.80
C VAL A 183 -6.16 19.18 -11.80
N VAL A 184 -5.78 18.05 -11.20
CA VAL A 184 -4.54 17.93 -10.43
C VAL A 184 -3.47 17.32 -11.31
N TYR A 185 -2.42 18.07 -11.58
CA TYR A 185 -1.24 17.59 -12.29
C TYR A 185 -0.13 17.24 -11.32
N VAL A 186 0.21 15.96 -11.24
CA VAL A 186 1.34 15.44 -10.48
C VAL A 186 2.55 15.39 -11.40
N LYS A 187 3.59 16.18 -11.10
CA LYS A 187 4.76 16.33 -11.97
C LYS A 187 5.55 15.04 -12.13
N LYS A 188 5.73 14.33 -11.01
CA LYS A 188 6.37 13.02 -10.96
C LYS A 188 5.71 12.22 -9.85
N CYS A 189 5.01 11.15 -10.22
CA CYS A 189 4.23 10.34 -9.31
C CYS A 189 5.17 9.46 -8.47
N ARG A 190 5.25 9.71 -7.17
CA ARG A 190 6.08 8.97 -6.23
C ARG A 190 5.78 7.47 -6.24
N PHE A 191 4.50 7.09 -6.30
CA PHE A 191 4.10 5.69 -6.32
C PHE A 191 4.55 4.99 -7.60
N LEU A 192 4.36 5.65 -8.75
CA LEU A 192 4.78 5.11 -10.05
C LEU A 192 6.30 5.01 -10.15
N GLU A 193 7.01 6.04 -9.68
CA GLU A 193 8.48 6.08 -9.64
C GLU A 193 9.05 4.94 -8.78
N GLN A 194 8.53 4.73 -7.57
CA GLN A 194 9.08 3.71 -6.66
C GLN A 194 8.62 2.29 -6.98
N SER A 195 7.35 2.10 -7.39
CA SER A 195 6.88 0.79 -7.81
C SER A 195 7.50 0.37 -9.14
N ASN A 196 7.84 1.34 -10.00
CA ASN A 196 8.31 1.16 -11.36
C ASN A 196 7.50 0.07 -12.08
N CYS A 197 6.16 0.14 -11.97
CA CYS A 197 5.27 -0.90 -12.49
C CYS A 197 3.93 -0.31 -12.95
N VAL A 198 3.70 -0.36 -14.26
CA VAL A 198 2.42 0.02 -14.92
C VAL A 198 1.23 -0.74 -14.30
N GLY A 199 1.37 -2.05 -14.11
CA GLY A 199 0.31 -2.89 -13.54
C GLY A 199 -0.07 -2.52 -12.10
N MET A 200 0.90 -2.10 -11.27
CA MET A 200 0.62 -1.62 -9.90
C MET A 200 -0.04 -0.25 -9.93
N CYS A 201 0.45 0.68 -10.75
CA CYS A 201 -0.16 1.99 -10.91
C CYS A 201 -1.64 1.86 -11.29
N ILE A 202 -1.96 0.99 -12.25
CA ILE A 202 -3.33 0.76 -12.70
C ILE A 202 -4.18 0.11 -11.59
N ASN A 203 -3.75 -1.03 -11.06
CA ASN A 203 -4.61 -1.88 -10.24
C ASN A 203 -4.62 -1.52 -8.75
N LEU A 204 -3.63 -0.79 -8.27
CA LEU A 204 -3.46 -0.43 -6.86
C LEU A 204 -3.61 1.07 -6.61
N CYS A 205 -3.48 1.92 -7.64
CA CYS A 205 -3.70 3.36 -7.52
C CYS A 205 -4.91 3.82 -8.35
N LYS A 206 -4.81 3.81 -9.70
CA LYS A 206 -5.84 4.38 -10.60
C LYS A 206 -7.23 3.79 -10.37
N MET A 207 -7.40 2.51 -10.65
CA MET A 207 -8.73 1.86 -10.61
C MET A 207 -9.39 1.94 -9.23
N PRO A 208 -8.71 1.57 -8.13
CA PRO A 208 -9.34 1.65 -6.82
C PRO A 208 -9.57 3.08 -6.34
N SER A 209 -8.70 4.04 -6.66
CA SER A 209 -8.91 5.45 -6.25
C SER A 209 -10.10 6.06 -6.98
N GLN A 210 -10.24 5.82 -8.28
CA GLN A 210 -11.41 6.29 -9.04
C GLN A 210 -12.72 5.70 -8.49
N ALA A 211 -12.72 4.40 -8.17
CA ALA A 211 -13.89 3.74 -7.57
C ALA A 211 -14.20 4.33 -6.18
N PHE A 212 -13.19 4.48 -5.32
CA PHE A 212 -13.36 5.05 -3.99
C PHE A 212 -13.86 6.50 -4.02
N ILE A 213 -13.27 7.37 -4.85
CA ILE A 213 -13.67 8.79 -4.90
C ILE A 213 -15.09 8.91 -5.46
N LYS A 214 -15.46 8.10 -6.46
CA LYS A 214 -16.83 8.08 -7.00
C LYS A 214 -17.82 7.51 -6.00
N ASP A 215 -17.59 6.30 -5.53
CA ASP A 215 -18.56 5.56 -4.73
C ASP A 215 -18.60 6.10 -3.31
N SER A 216 -17.46 6.41 -2.69
CA SER A 216 -17.32 6.82 -1.28
C SER A 216 -17.36 8.32 -1.05
N LEU A 217 -16.85 9.14 -1.97
CA LEU A 217 -16.85 10.61 -1.86
C LEU A 217 -17.88 11.29 -2.78
N GLY A 218 -18.52 10.53 -3.66
CA GLY A 218 -19.58 11.04 -4.54
C GLY A 218 -19.07 11.88 -5.70
N MET A 219 -17.78 11.79 -6.05
CA MET A 219 -17.13 12.60 -7.08
C MET A 219 -16.48 11.73 -8.15
N SER A 220 -16.87 11.89 -9.41
CA SER A 220 -16.17 11.21 -10.51
C SER A 220 -14.79 11.84 -10.72
N VAL A 221 -13.81 11.01 -11.00
CA VAL A 221 -12.46 11.44 -11.35
C VAL A 221 -11.88 10.51 -12.40
N ASN A 222 -11.25 11.06 -13.42
CA ASN A 222 -10.47 10.31 -14.40
C ASN A 222 -8.98 10.53 -14.11
N MET A 223 -8.26 9.45 -13.80
CA MET A 223 -6.81 9.49 -13.54
C MET A 223 -6.04 9.07 -14.79
N VAL A 224 -5.18 9.92 -15.31
CA VAL A 224 -4.44 9.70 -16.56
C VAL A 224 -2.94 9.68 -16.26
N PRO A 225 -2.34 8.51 -15.97
CA PRO A 225 -0.90 8.40 -15.77
C PRO A 225 -0.17 8.50 -17.12
N ASN A 226 0.95 9.22 -17.13
CA ASN A 226 1.92 9.17 -18.20
C ASN A 226 3.10 8.29 -17.76
N PHE A 227 3.30 7.19 -18.46
CA PHE A 227 4.33 6.22 -18.10
C PHE A 227 5.73 6.59 -18.61
N ASP A 228 5.84 7.54 -19.55
CA ASP A 228 7.14 7.96 -20.10
C ASP A 228 7.88 8.91 -19.17
N ASP A 229 7.16 9.89 -18.59
CA ASP A 229 7.72 10.89 -17.67
C ASP A 229 7.34 10.65 -16.19
N MET A 230 6.55 9.61 -15.93
CA MET A 230 6.00 9.25 -14.62
C MET A 230 5.04 10.30 -14.03
N SER A 231 4.51 11.23 -14.81
CA SER A 231 3.49 12.19 -14.36
C SER A 231 2.09 11.56 -14.29
N CYS A 232 1.14 12.24 -13.64
CA CYS A 232 -0.25 11.78 -13.56
C CYS A 232 -1.22 12.96 -13.46
N GLU A 233 -2.29 12.92 -14.24
CA GLU A 233 -3.40 13.88 -14.14
C GLU A 233 -4.58 13.24 -13.41
N MET A 234 -5.26 14.01 -12.55
CA MET A 234 -6.53 13.64 -11.95
C MET A 234 -7.57 14.69 -12.32
N ILE A 235 -8.53 14.33 -13.16
CA ILE A 235 -9.52 15.24 -13.72
C ILE A 235 -10.84 15.03 -12.96
N PHE A 236 -11.14 15.93 -12.02
CA PHE A 236 -12.34 15.85 -11.20
C PHE A 236 -13.58 16.29 -12.01
N GLY A 237 -14.68 15.56 -11.84
CA GLY A 237 -15.92 15.70 -12.61
C GLY A 237 -15.99 14.81 -13.84
N GLN A 238 -14.86 14.31 -14.35
CA GLN A 238 -14.85 13.43 -15.51
C GLN A 238 -15.02 11.97 -15.07
N ASP A 239 -15.97 11.26 -15.69
CA ASP A 239 -16.08 9.81 -15.51
C ASP A 239 -14.89 9.08 -16.12
N PRO A 240 -14.36 8.02 -15.46
CA PRO A 240 -13.35 7.17 -16.06
C PRO A 240 -13.81 6.58 -17.40
N PRO A 241 -12.93 6.48 -18.41
CA PRO A 241 -13.25 5.80 -19.64
C PRO A 241 -13.55 4.31 -19.40
N ALA A 242 -14.28 3.70 -20.33
CA ALA A 242 -14.45 2.25 -20.33
C ALA A 242 -13.09 1.55 -20.46
N SER A 243 -12.93 0.35 -19.87
CA SER A 243 -11.65 -0.35 -19.85
C SER A 243 -11.04 -0.62 -21.24
N ASN A 244 -11.86 -0.82 -22.26
CA ASN A 244 -11.37 -1.03 -23.63
C ASN A 244 -10.81 0.25 -24.27
N ASP A 245 -11.24 1.42 -23.78
CA ASP A 245 -10.88 2.72 -24.34
C ASP A 245 -9.79 3.41 -23.52
N ASP A 246 -9.57 3.00 -22.28
CA ASP A 246 -8.56 3.54 -21.38
C ASP A 246 -7.14 3.31 -21.92
N PRO A 247 -6.42 4.37 -22.34
CA PRO A 247 -5.06 4.25 -22.85
C PRO A 247 -4.10 3.64 -21.84
N ALA A 248 -4.33 3.86 -20.54
CA ALA A 248 -3.47 3.33 -19.49
C ALA A 248 -3.46 1.80 -19.48
N LEU A 249 -4.55 1.14 -19.89
CA LEU A 249 -4.66 -0.31 -19.93
C LEU A 249 -4.00 -0.95 -21.16
N LYS A 250 -3.59 -0.16 -22.15
CA LYS A 250 -2.96 -0.63 -23.40
C LYS A 250 -1.43 -0.60 -23.34
N GLN A 251 -0.86 -0.04 -22.28
CA GLN A 251 0.57 0.24 -22.18
C GLN A 251 1.37 -1.02 -21.78
N PRO A 252 2.53 -1.28 -22.41
CA PRO A 252 3.39 -2.38 -22.02
C PRO A 252 4.01 -2.12 -20.64
N CYS A 253 4.41 -3.18 -19.94
CA CYS A 253 5.16 -3.04 -18.71
C CYS A 253 6.54 -2.43 -18.97
N TYR A 254 7.08 -1.70 -17.99
CA TYR A 254 8.46 -1.25 -18.01
C TYR A 254 9.44 -2.42 -18.13
N LYS A 255 10.54 -2.21 -18.85
CA LYS A 255 11.62 -3.21 -19.00
C LYS A 255 12.20 -3.67 -17.65
N LEU A 256 12.22 -2.77 -16.66
CA LEU A 256 12.73 -3.01 -15.30
C LEU A 256 11.60 -2.98 -14.26
N CYS A 257 10.50 -3.67 -14.54
CA CYS A 257 9.41 -3.79 -13.58
C CYS A 257 9.87 -4.48 -12.28
N ASN A 258 9.77 -3.80 -11.13
CA ASN A 258 10.25 -4.30 -9.84
C ASN A 258 9.60 -5.64 -9.41
N ILE A 259 8.40 -5.93 -9.93
CA ILE A 259 7.75 -7.23 -9.76
C ILE A 259 8.56 -8.34 -10.45
N CYS A 260 8.99 -8.11 -11.69
CA CYS A 260 9.67 -9.10 -12.52
C CYS A 260 11.08 -9.40 -11.98
N THR A 261 11.81 -8.36 -11.54
CA THR A 261 13.16 -8.50 -11.00
C THR A 261 13.19 -9.36 -9.73
N SER A 262 12.15 -9.28 -8.91
CA SER A 262 12.05 -10.07 -7.68
C SER A 262 11.68 -11.54 -7.94
N ILE A 263 11.02 -11.86 -9.06
CA ILE A 263 10.81 -13.25 -9.51
C ILE A 263 12.14 -13.87 -9.94
N SER A 264 13.00 -13.14 -10.66
CA SER A 264 14.34 -13.65 -11.03
C SER A 264 15.19 -14.01 -9.81
N ASN A 265 15.17 -13.21 -8.74
CA ASN A 265 15.91 -13.51 -7.52
C ASN A 265 15.34 -14.71 -6.74
N LEU A 266 14.01 -14.89 -6.73
CA LEU A 266 13.38 -16.04 -6.08
C LEU A 266 13.58 -17.34 -6.89
N VAL A 267 13.56 -17.27 -8.22
CA VAL A 267 13.88 -18.40 -9.12
C VAL A 267 15.36 -18.78 -9.00
N LEU A 268 16.27 -17.81 -8.84
CA LEU A 268 17.68 -18.08 -8.54
C LEU A 268 17.88 -18.73 -7.17
N GLN A 269 17.14 -18.29 -6.13
CA GLN A 269 17.20 -18.91 -4.81
C GLN A 269 16.60 -20.33 -4.77
N LEU A 270 15.52 -20.59 -5.52
CA LEU A 270 14.94 -21.94 -5.64
C LEU A 270 15.77 -22.86 -6.56
N GLY A 271 16.47 -22.30 -7.55
CA GLY A 271 17.42 -23.03 -8.40
C GLY A 271 18.68 -23.49 -7.65
N GLN A 272 19.09 -22.76 -6.59
CA GLN A 272 20.21 -23.16 -5.74
C GLN A 272 19.85 -24.21 -4.68
N LEU A 273 18.56 -24.37 -4.34
CA LEU A 273 18.10 -25.40 -3.39
C LEU A 273 17.91 -26.78 -4.03
N ASN A 274 17.81 -26.86 -5.36
CA ASN A 274 17.60 -28.13 -6.09
C ASN A 274 18.90 -28.76 -6.63
N ALA A 275 20.07 -28.16 -6.40
CA ALA A 275 21.35 -28.74 -6.76
C ALA A 275 21.96 -29.52 -5.57
N VAL A 276 21.32 -30.64 -5.21
CA VAL A 276 21.96 -31.67 -4.37
C VAL A 276 22.77 -32.58 -5.31
N PRO A 277 24.10 -32.70 -5.15
CA PRO A 277 24.89 -33.62 -5.96
C PRO A 277 24.60 -35.06 -5.55
N SER A 278 24.11 -35.85 -6.50
CA SER A 278 24.04 -37.31 -6.43
C SER A 278 25.47 -37.87 -6.44
N THR A 279 26.06 -38.10 -5.26
CA THR A 279 27.24 -38.96 -5.12
C THR A 279 26.77 -40.39 -4.91
N ASN A 280 26.91 -41.25 -5.94
CA ASN A 280 27.04 -42.69 -5.79
C ASN A 280 27.62 -43.30 -7.08
N GLU A 281 28.94 -43.30 -7.16
CA GLU A 281 29.71 -44.31 -7.88
C GLU A 281 30.98 -44.56 -7.06
N LEU A 282 31.02 -45.67 -6.34
CA LEU A 282 32.23 -46.44 -6.01
C LEU A 282 31.82 -47.69 -5.23
N LEU A 283 32.18 -48.84 -5.82
CA LEU A 283 32.04 -50.26 -5.42
C LEU A 283 30.77 -50.99 -5.86
#